data_AF-A0A537KKZ9-F1
#
_entry.id   AF-A0A537KKZ9-F1
#
_cell.length_a   1.000
_cell.length_b   1.000
_cell.length_c   1.000
_cell.angle_alpha   90.00
_cell.angle_beta   90.00
_cell.angle_gamma   90.00
#
_symmetry.space_group_name_H-M   'P 1'
#
loop_
_entity.id
_entity.type
_entity.pdbx_description
1 polymer ?
#
loop_
_entity_poly.entity_id
_entity_poly.type
_entity_poly.pdbx_seq_one_letter_code
_entity_poly.pdbx_strand_id
1 'polypeptide(L)'
;MKRIAFFCALFTSNLAFAQQPGYEIKVTFKPFTNQYIYLGHYEGKQLPVIDSSLLNDKSEAIFKGSKNLGGGVYLIGYPNKKGYFEFLVGKDQYFSIQADSSNPQDVNFKNSPDNDLLKNYQHFMSVNGKKIDSAKKLLSSARSAKDSSRLNSIITKKNKEIKDYRLGIMKKYPDATLSFLLKLLREPEIPPASEQPGGKYDSLYVYKFFKSHFWDGINFYDDRLIRTPIFENKLDKYFEQLVYPNPDSVNKEIDWMLGYASVTPENEKFLLLKFTNRYLVMKYMWEDAVFVHLYEKYFAQKTYPWLTEKGMKTIQDRAYNLMANILGNPAPDIDLPDTTGKNITLYNLSSPYTIVLIWDPTCSHCKEIVPKVDSLYKNTWKTEGVKVFALAKETDGNKKDWMTFIHQHHLEDWSNVYYSKADEKSRIDSGVPGYSQLYDVLSFPTLYLLDKDKRIIAKKLSFEQINDVLQEKIKNHQ
;
A
#
# COMPACT_ATOMS: atom_id res chain seq x y z
N MET A 1 -8.44 64.04 52.03
CA MET A 1 -8.01 62.79 52.69
C MET A 1 -8.57 61.61 51.90
N LYS A 2 -7.75 61.00 51.02
CA LYS A 2 -8.16 59.91 50.13
C LYS A 2 -8.06 58.58 50.88
N ARG A 3 -9.17 57.83 50.97
CA ARG A 3 -9.19 56.46 51.50
C ARG A 3 -8.99 55.48 50.34
N ILE A 4 -7.89 54.75 50.36
CA ILE A 4 -7.60 53.65 49.44
C ILE A 4 -8.24 52.38 50.03
N ALA A 5 -9.19 51.80 49.30
CA ALA A 5 -9.77 50.51 49.64
C ALA A 5 -8.94 49.39 49.00
N PHE A 6 -8.36 48.52 49.83
CA PHE A 6 -7.65 47.32 49.40
C PHE A 6 -8.68 46.22 49.12
N PHE A 7 -8.81 45.81 47.86
CA PHE A 7 -9.61 44.65 47.45
C PHE A 7 -8.70 43.41 47.48
N CYS A 8 -8.86 42.54 48.48
CA CYS A 8 -8.24 41.22 48.51
C CYS A 8 -8.95 40.29 47.52
N ALA A 9 -8.35 40.04 46.36
CA ALA A 9 -8.77 38.99 45.45
C ALA A 9 -8.34 37.62 46.01
N LEU A 10 -9.31 36.81 46.45
CA LEU A 10 -9.14 35.39 46.75
C LEU A 10 -8.87 34.63 45.45
N PHE A 11 -7.61 34.30 45.20
CA PHE A 11 -7.23 33.31 44.18
C PHE A 11 -7.61 31.91 44.71
N THR A 12 -8.74 31.39 44.27
CA THR A 12 -9.05 29.96 44.39
C THR A 12 -8.15 29.20 43.42
N SER A 13 -7.07 28.61 43.92
CA SER A 13 -6.25 27.66 43.18
C SER A 13 -7.06 26.40 42.88
N ASN A 14 -7.58 26.29 41.65
CA ASN A 14 -7.98 25.00 41.11
C ASN A 14 -6.72 24.14 40.96
N LEU A 15 -6.47 23.27 41.95
CA LEU A 15 -5.53 22.17 41.80
C LEU A 15 -6.11 21.21 40.76
N ALA A 16 -5.79 21.45 39.49
CA ALA A 16 -5.90 20.42 38.48
C ALA A 16 -4.96 19.29 38.90
N PHE A 17 -5.52 18.16 39.32
CA PHE A 17 -4.76 16.92 39.47
C PHE A 17 -4.19 16.58 38.08
N ALA A 18 -2.93 16.95 37.86
CA ALA A 18 -2.19 16.47 36.70
C ALA A 18 -2.14 14.94 36.81
N GLN A 19 -2.76 14.27 35.84
CA GLN A 19 -2.74 12.82 35.73
C GLN A 19 -1.27 12.39 35.68
N GLN A 20 -0.86 11.46 36.57
CA GLN A 20 0.52 11.01 36.59
C GLN A 20 0.89 10.46 35.20
N PRO A 21 2.11 10.74 34.70
CA PRO A 21 2.55 10.17 33.44
C PRO A 21 2.62 8.65 33.57
N GLY A 22 2.10 7.94 32.57
CA GLY A 22 2.07 6.49 32.54
C GLY A 22 0.69 5.91 32.26
N TYR A 23 0.60 4.60 32.43
CA TYR A 23 -0.65 3.85 32.36
C TYR A 23 -0.66 2.73 33.40
N GLU A 24 -1.86 2.33 33.80
CA GLU A 24 -2.11 1.13 34.59
C GLU A 24 -3.41 0.47 34.11
N ILE A 25 -3.30 -0.72 33.53
CA ILE A 25 -4.45 -1.52 33.08
C ILE A 25 -4.50 -2.78 33.93
N LYS A 26 -5.50 -2.86 34.82
CA LYS A 26 -5.76 -4.06 35.62
C LYS A 26 -6.63 -5.01 34.82
N VAL A 27 -6.24 -6.26 34.71
CA VAL A 27 -6.97 -7.25 33.91
C VAL A 27 -7.33 -8.43 34.81
N THR A 28 -8.63 -8.74 34.87
CA THR A 28 -9.11 -10.05 35.35
C THR A 28 -9.55 -10.86 34.13
N PHE A 29 -8.85 -11.95 33.82
CA PHE A 29 -9.12 -12.74 32.61
C PHE A 29 -9.30 -14.23 32.87
N LYS A 30 -10.56 -14.66 32.95
CA LYS A 30 -10.93 -16.05 33.24
C LYS A 30 -10.95 -16.92 31.97
N PRO A 31 -10.76 -18.25 32.11
CA PRO A 31 -10.43 -19.00 33.32
C PRO A 31 -8.91 -19.14 33.55
N PHE A 32 -8.09 -18.39 32.82
CA PHE A 32 -6.64 -18.54 32.86
C PHE A 32 -6.07 -18.11 34.21
N THR A 33 -5.12 -18.89 34.74
CA THR A 33 -4.34 -18.58 35.95
C THR A 33 -2.89 -18.97 35.70
N ASN A 34 -1.95 -18.33 36.42
CA ASN A 34 -0.52 -18.65 36.40
C ASN A 34 0.08 -18.73 34.99
N GLN A 35 -0.40 -17.88 34.09
CA GLN A 35 -0.06 -17.86 32.67
C GLN A 35 0.07 -16.42 32.17
N TYR A 36 0.97 -16.20 31.21
CA TYR A 36 1.17 -14.89 30.62
C TYR A 36 0.05 -14.51 29.67
N ILE A 37 -0.43 -13.29 29.82
CA ILE A 37 -1.25 -12.58 28.83
C ILE A 37 -0.43 -11.46 28.19
N TYR A 38 -0.82 -11.06 26.99
CA TYR A 38 0.00 -10.17 26.15
C TYR A 38 -0.79 -8.92 25.78
N LEU A 39 -0.28 -7.74 26.15
CA LEU A 39 -0.82 -6.47 25.70
C LEU A 39 -0.26 -6.15 24.32
N GLY A 40 -1.13 -5.91 23.35
CA GLY A 40 -0.76 -5.51 21.99
C GLY A 40 -1.66 -4.43 21.43
N HIS A 41 -1.35 -3.97 20.23
CA HIS A 41 -2.19 -3.06 19.46
C HIS A 41 -2.10 -3.38 17.97
N TYR A 42 -3.00 -2.79 17.18
CA TYR A 42 -2.87 -2.82 15.73
C TYR A 42 -1.67 -1.98 15.25
N GLU A 43 -0.92 -2.48 14.29
CA GLU A 43 0.00 -1.71 13.43
C GLU A 43 -0.28 -2.15 11.99
N GLY A 44 -1.32 -1.55 11.39
CA GLY A 44 -1.91 -2.08 10.16
C GLY A 44 -2.44 -3.50 10.37
N LYS A 45 -1.99 -4.45 9.55
CA LYS A 45 -2.32 -5.90 9.68
C LYS A 45 -1.55 -6.63 10.78
N GLN A 46 -0.52 -6.01 11.36
CA GLN A 46 0.29 -6.63 12.41
C GLN A 46 -0.28 -6.34 13.79
N LEU A 47 0.01 -7.24 14.74
CA LEU A 47 -0.40 -7.12 16.14
C LEU A 47 0.84 -7.23 17.06
N PRO A 48 1.75 -6.24 17.05
CA PRO A 48 2.92 -6.25 17.92
C PRO A 48 2.51 -6.35 19.40
N VAL A 49 3.27 -7.16 20.13
CA VAL A 49 3.17 -7.24 21.60
C VAL A 49 4.00 -6.13 22.20
N ILE A 50 3.39 -5.32 23.05
CA ILE A 50 4.02 -4.22 23.79
C ILE A 50 4.60 -4.75 25.11
N ASP A 51 3.83 -5.59 25.81
CA ASP A 51 4.13 -6.02 27.16
C ASP A 51 3.47 -7.38 27.46
N SER A 52 3.97 -8.08 28.47
CA SER A 52 3.37 -9.32 28.98
C SER A 52 3.24 -9.27 30.49
N SER A 53 2.16 -9.83 31.01
CA SER A 53 1.90 -9.86 32.46
C SER A 53 1.40 -11.24 32.86
N LEU A 54 1.93 -11.75 33.98
CA LEU A 54 1.58 -13.06 34.52
C LEU A 54 0.29 -12.96 35.34
N LEU A 55 -0.73 -13.73 34.96
CA LEU A 55 -1.94 -13.87 35.76
C LEU A 55 -1.64 -14.61 37.07
N ASN A 56 -2.20 -14.16 38.19
CA ASN A 56 -2.13 -14.86 39.47
C ASN A 56 -3.19 -15.98 39.59
N ASP A 57 -3.27 -16.63 40.76
CA ASP A 57 -4.26 -17.66 41.09
C ASP A 57 -5.72 -17.18 41.01
N LYS A 58 -5.95 -15.87 41.03
CA LYS A 58 -7.28 -15.23 40.91
C LYS A 58 -7.58 -14.75 39.49
N SER A 59 -6.77 -15.14 38.52
CA SER A 59 -6.85 -14.65 37.12
C SER A 59 -6.63 -13.15 36.98
N GLU A 60 -5.83 -12.52 37.84
CA GLU A 60 -5.56 -11.09 37.83
C GLU A 60 -4.12 -10.80 37.37
N ALA A 61 -3.97 -9.76 36.55
CA ALA A 61 -2.69 -9.25 36.07
C ALA A 61 -2.75 -7.71 35.98
N ILE A 62 -1.58 -7.07 35.95
CA ILE A 62 -1.47 -5.61 35.80
C ILE A 62 -0.43 -5.32 34.73
N PHE A 63 -0.81 -4.51 33.74
CA PHE A 63 0.12 -3.86 32.83
C PHE A 63 0.34 -2.42 33.30
N LYS A 64 1.60 -1.99 33.40
CA LYS A 64 1.92 -0.62 33.84
C LYS A 64 3.19 -0.12 33.15
N GLY A 65 3.21 1.17 32.84
CA GLY A 65 4.37 1.83 32.25
C GLY A 65 4.44 3.31 32.65
N SER A 66 5.63 3.90 32.52
CA SER A 66 5.89 5.30 32.88
C SER A 66 5.54 6.31 31.79
N LYS A 67 5.21 5.83 30.58
CA LYS A 67 4.77 6.65 29.44
C LYS A 67 3.34 6.28 29.09
N ASN A 68 2.51 7.27 28.79
CA ASN A 68 1.14 7.02 28.33
C ASN A 68 1.17 6.17 27.06
N LEU A 69 0.20 5.27 26.94
CA LEU A 69 -0.08 4.58 25.69
C LEU A 69 -0.70 5.57 24.69
N GLY A 70 -0.31 5.42 23.42
CA GLY A 70 -0.97 6.11 22.32
C GLY A 70 -2.45 5.71 22.23
N GLY A 71 -3.29 6.61 21.72
CA GLY A 71 -4.70 6.27 21.51
C GLY A 71 -4.87 5.25 20.37
N GLY A 72 -5.90 4.41 20.43
CA GLY A 72 -6.20 3.46 19.36
C GLY A 72 -6.90 2.21 19.84
N VAL A 73 -6.85 1.16 19.03
CA VAL A 73 -7.40 -0.17 19.31
C VAL A 73 -6.28 -1.07 19.82
N TYR A 74 -6.44 -1.51 21.06
CA TYR A 74 -5.54 -2.40 21.78
C TYR A 74 -6.20 -3.75 21.99
N LEU A 75 -5.40 -4.74 22.35
CA LEU A 75 -5.87 -6.10 22.60
C LEU A 75 -5.12 -6.78 23.73
N ILE A 76 -5.80 -7.75 24.37
CA ILE A 76 -5.18 -8.72 25.26
C ILE A 76 -5.17 -10.08 24.56
N GLY A 77 -3.98 -10.56 24.22
CA GLY A 77 -3.73 -11.89 23.65
C GLY A 77 -3.82 -12.98 24.71
N TYR A 78 -4.46 -14.10 24.35
CA TYR A 78 -4.67 -15.23 25.26
C TYR A 78 -3.37 -16.00 25.49
N PRO A 79 -3.18 -16.67 26.65
CA PRO A 79 -1.98 -17.45 26.91
C PRO A 79 -1.68 -18.53 25.88
N ASN A 80 -2.73 -19.17 25.38
CA ASN A 80 -2.67 -20.23 24.38
C ASN A 80 -2.49 -19.72 22.94
N LYS A 81 -2.43 -18.40 22.73
CA LYS A 81 -2.32 -17.74 21.41
C LYS A 81 -3.46 -18.06 20.43
N LYS A 82 -4.59 -18.59 20.91
CA LYS A 82 -5.75 -18.96 20.07
C LYS A 82 -6.74 -17.80 19.88
N GLY A 83 -6.53 -16.66 20.51
CA GLY A 83 -7.43 -15.52 20.40
C GLY A 83 -6.95 -14.30 21.18
N TYR A 84 -7.76 -13.26 21.11
CA TYR A 84 -7.63 -12.01 21.84
C TYR A 84 -9.00 -11.37 22.02
N PHE A 85 -9.10 -10.39 22.92
CA PHE A 85 -10.22 -9.45 22.94
C PHE A 85 -9.67 -8.02 22.79
N GLU A 86 -10.49 -7.14 22.22
CA GLU A 86 -10.11 -5.77 21.89
C GLU A 86 -10.68 -4.76 22.88
N PHE A 87 -9.99 -3.64 23.01
CA PHE A 87 -10.45 -2.48 23.77
C PHE A 87 -9.82 -1.20 23.21
N LEU A 88 -10.40 -0.06 23.53
CA LEU A 88 -9.90 1.26 23.16
C LEU A 88 -8.99 1.80 24.25
N VAL A 89 -7.93 2.46 23.82
CA VAL A 89 -7.13 3.36 24.65
C VAL A 89 -7.30 4.77 24.11
N GLY A 90 -7.50 5.72 25.01
CA GLY A 90 -7.72 7.13 24.71
C GLY A 90 -7.01 8.00 25.73
N LYS A 91 -7.69 9.04 26.22
CA LYS A 91 -7.15 9.89 27.29
C LYS A 91 -7.08 9.16 28.64
N ASP A 92 -7.95 8.16 28.84
CA ASP A 92 -7.97 7.35 30.05
C ASP A 92 -6.86 6.31 30.02
N GLN A 93 -5.89 6.45 30.92
CA GLN A 93 -4.71 5.58 31.02
C GLN A 93 -4.77 4.64 32.22
N TYR A 94 -5.79 4.76 33.07
CA TYR A 94 -5.93 4.05 34.34
C TYR A 94 -7.32 3.43 34.47
N PHE A 95 -7.43 2.14 34.16
CA PHE A 95 -8.71 1.44 34.15
C PHE A 95 -8.57 -0.05 34.43
N SER A 96 -9.70 -0.72 34.64
CA SER A 96 -9.72 -2.18 34.81
C SER A 96 -10.62 -2.86 33.80
N ILE A 97 -10.20 -4.05 33.37
CA ILE A 97 -10.89 -4.92 32.43
C ILE A 97 -11.25 -6.22 33.16
N GLN A 98 -12.47 -6.69 32.97
CA GLN A 98 -12.92 -8.03 33.37
C GLN A 98 -13.43 -8.75 32.13
N ALA A 99 -12.84 -9.90 31.82
CA ALA A 99 -13.17 -10.71 30.65
C ALA A 99 -13.15 -12.21 30.97
N ASP A 100 -13.88 -12.98 30.18
CA ASP A 100 -13.89 -14.44 30.22
C ASP A 100 -13.77 -15.00 28.80
N SER A 101 -12.80 -15.89 28.56
CA SER A 101 -12.59 -16.47 27.22
C SER A 101 -13.76 -17.32 26.71
N SER A 102 -14.64 -17.78 27.60
CA SER A 102 -15.87 -18.50 27.23
C SER A 102 -16.95 -17.56 26.69
N ASN A 103 -16.87 -16.26 27.02
CA ASN A 103 -17.78 -15.23 26.52
C ASN A 103 -16.99 -14.00 26.02
N PRO A 104 -16.32 -14.13 24.85
CA PRO A 104 -15.41 -13.09 24.35
C PRO A 104 -16.10 -11.75 24.00
N GLN A 105 -17.44 -11.72 23.99
CA GLN A 105 -18.22 -10.51 23.70
C GLN A 105 -18.64 -9.75 24.97
N ASP A 106 -18.54 -10.37 26.15
CA ASP A 106 -18.90 -9.73 27.42
C ASP A 106 -17.66 -9.31 28.19
N VAL A 107 -17.01 -8.27 27.68
CA VAL A 107 -15.93 -7.58 28.38
C VAL A 107 -16.54 -6.41 29.17
N ASN A 108 -16.12 -6.27 30.42
CA ASN A 108 -16.58 -5.23 31.33
C ASN A 108 -15.41 -4.34 31.72
N PHE A 109 -15.66 -3.04 31.75
CA PHE A 109 -14.65 -2.04 32.02
C PHE A 109 -15.03 -1.22 33.25
N LYS A 110 -14.04 -0.71 33.99
CA LYS A 110 -14.25 0.32 35.02
C LYS A 110 -13.29 1.47 34.77
N ASN A 111 -13.77 2.70 34.92
CA ASN A 111 -13.03 3.93 34.66
C ASN A 111 -12.55 4.04 33.20
N SER A 112 -13.35 3.56 32.24
CA SER A 112 -13.01 3.63 30.83
C SER A 112 -14.22 4.01 29.96
N PRO A 113 -14.63 5.31 29.98
CA PRO A 113 -15.75 5.82 29.20
C PRO A 113 -15.73 5.47 27.71
N ASP A 114 -14.54 5.45 27.08
CA ASP A 114 -14.40 5.08 25.66
C ASP A 114 -14.82 3.63 25.38
N ASN A 115 -14.52 2.72 26.30
CA ASN A 115 -14.90 1.30 26.17
C ASN A 115 -16.37 1.07 26.53
N ASP A 116 -16.91 1.79 27.51
CA ASP A 116 -18.35 1.79 27.79
C ASP A 116 -19.14 2.28 26.56
N LEU A 117 -18.64 3.34 25.91
CA LEU A 117 -19.19 3.86 24.67
C LEU A 117 -19.07 2.86 23.52
N LEU A 118 -17.92 2.17 23.39
CA LEU A 118 -17.73 1.09 22.41
C LEU A 118 -18.74 -0.05 22.63
N LYS A 119 -18.93 -0.53 23.86
CA LYS A 119 -19.89 -1.59 24.19
C LYS A 119 -21.31 -1.21 23.80
N ASN A 120 -21.73 0.02 24.12
CA ASN A 120 -23.03 0.56 23.73
C ASN A 120 -23.18 0.65 22.20
N TYR A 121 -22.13 1.09 21.51
CA TYR A 121 -22.11 1.14 20.04
C TYR A 121 -22.21 -0.26 19.42
N GLN A 122 -21.41 -1.22 19.88
CA GLN A 122 -21.46 -2.61 19.40
C GLN A 122 -22.84 -3.24 19.61
N HIS A 123 -23.46 -3.01 20.77
CA HIS A 123 -24.82 -3.47 21.03
C HIS A 123 -25.84 -2.85 20.04
N PHE A 124 -25.79 -1.53 19.87
CA PHE A 124 -26.66 -0.81 18.94
C PHE A 124 -26.49 -1.31 17.49
N MET A 125 -25.25 -1.51 17.07
CA MET A 125 -24.90 -2.04 15.74
C MET A 125 -25.39 -3.49 15.57
N SER A 126 -25.24 -4.35 16.58
CA SER A 126 -25.70 -5.74 16.54
C SER A 126 -27.22 -5.83 16.38
N VAL A 127 -27.98 -5.04 17.16
CA VAL A 127 -29.45 -5.03 17.10
C VAL A 127 -29.95 -4.53 15.74
N ASN A 128 -29.40 -3.43 15.23
CA ASN A 128 -29.85 -2.86 13.96
C ASN A 128 -29.30 -3.63 12.74
N GLY A 129 -28.08 -4.16 12.83
CA GLY A 129 -27.47 -5.02 11.81
C GLY A 129 -28.29 -6.28 11.55
N LYS A 130 -28.68 -7.01 12.61
CA LYS A 130 -29.57 -8.19 12.49
C LYS A 130 -30.88 -7.87 11.77
N LYS A 131 -31.47 -6.69 12.00
CA LYS A 131 -32.70 -6.26 11.31
C LYS A 131 -32.45 -5.99 9.83
N ILE A 132 -31.34 -5.34 9.49
CA ILE A 132 -30.93 -5.11 8.09
C ILE A 132 -30.66 -6.44 7.38
N ASP A 133 -29.91 -7.33 7.99
CA ASP A 133 -29.55 -8.62 7.39
C ASP A 133 -30.78 -9.49 7.17
N SER A 134 -31.70 -9.51 8.15
CA SER A 134 -33.00 -10.18 8.01
C SER A 134 -33.81 -9.59 6.85
N ALA A 135 -33.87 -8.26 6.73
CA ALA A 135 -34.59 -7.59 5.65
C ALA A 135 -33.95 -7.88 4.27
N LYS A 136 -32.61 -7.87 4.17
CA LYS A 136 -31.87 -8.22 2.94
C LYS A 136 -32.11 -9.67 2.52
N LYS A 137 -32.12 -10.61 3.48
CA LYS A 137 -32.38 -12.03 3.22
C LYS A 137 -33.82 -12.26 2.73
N LEU A 138 -34.79 -11.54 3.27
CA LEU A 138 -36.17 -11.60 2.79
C LEU A 138 -36.32 -10.92 1.41
N LEU A 139 -35.54 -9.86 1.15
CA LEU A 139 -35.61 -9.12 -0.10
C LEU A 139 -35.19 -9.97 -1.30
N SER A 140 -34.18 -10.84 -1.14
CA SER A 140 -33.73 -11.74 -2.22
C SER A 140 -34.77 -12.80 -2.64
N SER A 141 -35.79 -13.04 -1.82
CA SER A 141 -36.89 -13.98 -2.10
C SER A 141 -38.25 -13.31 -2.26
N ALA A 142 -38.28 -11.97 -2.29
CA ALA A 142 -39.50 -11.20 -2.44
C ALA A 142 -40.14 -11.41 -3.82
N ARG A 143 -41.43 -11.74 -3.85
CA ARG A 143 -42.18 -12.04 -5.08
C ARG A 143 -43.11 -10.91 -5.54
N SER A 144 -43.18 -9.82 -4.78
CA SER A 144 -44.05 -8.68 -5.09
C SER A 144 -43.31 -7.35 -4.92
N ALA A 145 -43.65 -6.37 -5.76
CA ALA A 145 -43.10 -5.01 -5.65
C ALA A 145 -43.42 -4.36 -4.29
N LYS A 146 -44.57 -4.70 -3.70
CA LYS A 146 -44.99 -4.22 -2.38
C LYS A 146 -44.08 -4.74 -1.27
N ASP A 147 -43.72 -6.02 -1.32
CA ASP A 147 -42.79 -6.61 -0.35
C ASP A 147 -41.39 -6.05 -0.50
N SER A 148 -40.90 -5.91 -1.73
CA SER A 148 -39.59 -5.31 -2.00
C SER A 148 -39.51 -3.86 -1.49
N SER A 149 -40.54 -3.05 -1.77
CA SER A 149 -40.62 -1.66 -1.29
C SER A 149 -40.63 -1.56 0.24
N ARG A 150 -41.41 -2.42 0.91
CA ARG A 150 -41.46 -2.49 2.38
C ARG A 150 -40.11 -2.86 2.98
N LEU A 151 -39.43 -3.88 2.44
CA LEU A 151 -38.13 -4.34 2.92
C LEU A 151 -37.04 -3.30 2.67
N ASN A 152 -37.03 -2.65 1.50
CA ASN A 152 -36.14 -1.53 1.21
C ASN A 152 -36.36 -0.36 2.19
N SER A 153 -37.61 -0.04 2.52
CA SER A 153 -37.92 1.01 3.51
C SER A 153 -37.35 0.69 4.90
N ILE A 154 -37.40 -0.58 5.33
CA ILE A 154 -36.77 -1.01 6.59
C ILE A 154 -35.26 -0.82 6.54
N ILE A 155 -34.61 -1.25 5.45
CA ILE A 155 -33.16 -1.12 5.27
C ILE A 155 -32.75 0.35 5.30
N THR A 156 -33.40 1.21 4.50
CA THR A 156 -33.12 2.64 4.44
C THR A 156 -33.31 3.31 5.80
N LYS A 157 -34.41 3.03 6.50
CA LYS A 157 -34.66 3.59 7.83
C LYS A 157 -33.58 3.18 8.83
N LYS A 158 -33.19 1.90 8.85
CA LYS A 158 -32.18 1.39 9.79
C LYS A 158 -30.78 1.90 9.48
N ASN A 159 -30.42 2.04 8.20
CA ASN A 159 -29.18 2.71 7.81
C ASN A 159 -29.15 4.17 8.26
N LYS A 160 -30.26 4.90 8.13
CA LYS A 160 -30.36 6.27 8.64
C LYS A 160 -30.19 6.33 10.16
N GLU A 161 -30.86 5.46 10.91
CA GLU A 161 -30.71 5.40 12.37
C GLU A 161 -29.25 5.11 12.79
N ILE A 162 -28.55 4.21 12.09
CA ILE A 162 -27.12 3.93 12.32
C ILE A 162 -26.27 5.17 12.04
N LYS A 163 -26.51 5.85 10.92
CA LYS A 163 -25.80 7.08 10.55
C LYS A 163 -26.00 8.16 11.61
N ASP A 164 -27.25 8.45 11.97
CA ASP A 164 -27.59 9.49 12.94
C ASP A 164 -26.97 9.17 14.31
N TYR A 165 -26.98 7.89 14.73
CA TYR A 165 -26.35 7.44 15.97
C TYR A 165 -24.84 7.68 15.98
N ARG A 166 -24.14 7.34 14.88
CA ARG A 166 -22.69 7.61 14.72
C ARG A 166 -22.39 9.11 14.76
N LEU A 167 -23.16 9.92 14.05
CA LEU A 167 -23.02 11.38 14.07
C LEU A 167 -23.28 11.95 15.48
N GLY A 168 -24.27 11.41 16.20
CA GLY A 168 -24.56 11.78 17.58
C GLY A 168 -23.38 11.50 18.52
N ILE A 169 -22.75 10.33 18.40
CA ILE A 169 -21.53 9.99 19.15
C ILE A 169 -20.41 10.99 18.83
N MET A 170 -20.12 11.20 17.55
CA MET A 170 -19.04 12.09 17.10
C MET A 170 -19.24 13.54 17.57
N LYS A 171 -20.49 14.02 17.63
CA LYS A 171 -20.82 15.35 18.12
C LYS A 171 -20.71 15.45 19.64
N LYS A 172 -21.20 14.44 20.36
CA LYS A 172 -21.24 14.46 21.84
C LYS A 172 -19.88 14.16 22.48
N TYR A 173 -19.06 13.35 21.82
CA TYR A 173 -17.77 12.89 22.33
C TYR A 173 -16.65 13.11 21.28
N PRO A 174 -16.36 14.36 20.86
CA PRO A 174 -15.47 14.63 19.73
C PRO A 174 -14.03 14.10 19.91
N ASP A 175 -13.60 13.97 21.17
CA ASP A 175 -12.25 13.54 21.57
C ASP A 175 -12.14 12.03 21.84
N ALA A 176 -13.26 11.30 21.90
CA ALA A 176 -13.26 9.87 22.16
C ALA A 176 -12.53 9.11 21.05
N THR A 177 -11.79 8.06 21.42
CA THR A 177 -11.15 7.18 20.44
C THR A 177 -12.19 6.55 19.53
N LEU A 178 -13.39 6.21 20.03
CA LEU A 178 -14.47 5.71 19.16
C LEU A 178 -14.89 6.74 18.11
N SER A 179 -14.99 8.03 18.46
CA SER A 179 -15.34 9.08 17.50
C SER A 179 -14.30 9.22 16.40
N PHE A 180 -13.01 9.03 16.72
CA PHE A 180 -11.95 8.94 15.72
C PHE A 180 -12.15 7.73 14.78
N LEU A 181 -12.41 6.53 15.32
CA LEU A 181 -12.68 5.34 14.51
C LEU A 181 -13.90 5.52 13.59
N LEU A 182 -14.96 6.17 14.09
CA LEU A 182 -16.16 6.46 13.30
C LEU A 182 -15.90 7.45 12.16
N LYS A 183 -15.04 8.47 12.37
CA LYS A 183 -14.57 9.35 11.28
C LYS A 183 -13.82 8.54 10.24
N LEU A 184 -12.94 7.64 10.68
CA LEU A 184 -12.13 6.81 9.78
C LEU A 184 -12.99 5.86 8.93
N LEU A 185 -14.04 5.26 9.52
CA LEU A 185 -15.00 4.41 8.81
C LEU A 185 -15.92 5.14 7.83
N ARG A 186 -15.99 6.48 7.90
CA ARG A 186 -16.94 7.25 7.10
C ARG A 186 -16.52 7.30 5.63
N GLU A 187 -17.51 7.20 4.76
CA GLU A 187 -17.37 7.49 3.32
C GLU A 187 -18.07 8.82 3.00
N PRO A 188 -17.58 9.56 1.99
CA PRO A 188 -18.24 10.77 1.51
C PRO A 188 -19.67 10.49 1.03
N GLU A 189 -20.59 11.36 1.43
CA GLU A 189 -21.95 11.31 0.92
C GLU A 189 -22.07 12.19 -0.31
N ILE A 190 -22.38 11.57 -1.45
CA ILE A 190 -22.52 12.28 -2.72
C ILE A 190 -23.77 13.16 -2.68
N PRO A 191 -23.66 14.47 -2.98
CA PRO A 191 -24.82 15.34 -3.11
C PRO A 191 -25.80 14.84 -4.18
N PRO A 192 -27.12 14.99 -3.97
CA PRO A 192 -28.12 14.60 -4.96
C PRO A 192 -27.94 15.40 -6.26
N ALA A 193 -28.39 14.86 -7.39
CA ALA A 193 -28.23 15.48 -8.71
C ALA A 193 -28.71 16.94 -8.78
N SER A 194 -29.75 17.30 -8.00
CA SER A 194 -30.27 18.68 -7.89
C SER A 194 -29.27 19.68 -7.31
N GLU A 195 -28.29 19.21 -6.53
CA GLU A 195 -27.24 20.02 -5.90
C GLU A 195 -25.91 19.94 -6.66
N GLN A 196 -25.84 19.14 -7.74
CA GLN A 196 -24.66 19.05 -8.59
C GLN A 196 -24.63 20.23 -9.59
N PRO A 197 -23.46 20.56 -10.16
CA PRO A 197 -23.36 21.60 -11.17
C PRO A 197 -24.37 21.41 -12.32
N GLY A 198 -25.21 22.43 -12.55
CA GLY A 198 -26.26 22.38 -13.56
C GLY A 198 -27.52 21.59 -13.17
N GLY A 199 -27.64 21.13 -11.92
CA GLY A 199 -28.84 20.46 -11.40
C GLY A 199 -29.11 19.08 -11.99
N LYS A 200 -28.09 18.44 -12.57
CA LYS A 200 -28.16 17.13 -13.23
C LYS A 200 -27.01 16.25 -12.75
N TYR A 201 -27.19 14.94 -12.89
CA TYR A 201 -26.16 13.97 -12.53
C TYR A 201 -24.93 14.12 -13.43
N ASP A 202 -23.76 14.33 -12.82
CA ASP A 202 -22.46 14.42 -13.47
C ASP A 202 -21.50 13.42 -12.80
N SER A 203 -21.13 12.37 -13.54
CA SER A 203 -20.24 11.32 -13.05
C SER A 203 -18.83 11.82 -12.71
N LEU A 204 -18.32 12.84 -13.42
CA LEU A 204 -17.02 13.43 -13.17
C LEU A 204 -17.05 14.27 -11.89
N TYR A 205 -18.14 15.02 -11.66
CA TYR A 205 -18.37 15.71 -10.38
C TYR A 205 -18.41 14.71 -9.23
N VAL A 206 -19.20 13.63 -9.36
CA VAL A 206 -19.31 12.59 -8.32
C VAL A 206 -17.96 12.00 -7.96
N TYR A 207 -17.16 11.62 -8.97
CA TYR A 207 -15.81 11.10 -8.75
C TYR A 207 -14.90 12.12 -8.04
N LYS A 208 -14.84 13.36 -8.53
CA LYS A 208 -14.00 14.41 -7.94
C LYS A 208 -14.41 14.76 -6.51
N PHE A 209 -15.70 14.85 -6.25
CA PHE A 209 -16.25 15.10 -4.92
C PHE A 209 -15.89 13.95 -3.99
N PHE A 210 -16.15 12.70 -4.38
CA PHE A 210 -15.82 11.55 -3.56
C PHE A 210 -14.33 11.49 -3.21
N LYS A 211 -13.45 11.69 -4.21
CA LYS A 211 -12.00 11.68 -4.00
C LYS A 211 -11.55 12.79 -3.03
N SER A 212 -11.98 14.02 -3.26
CA SER A 212 -11.56 15.18 -2.45
C SER A 212 -12.05 15.13 -1.00
N HIS A 213 -13.20 14.50 -0.75
CA HIS A 213 -13.77 14.37 0.59
C HIS A 213 -13.44 13.03 1.28
N PHE A 214 -12.71 12.12 0.62
CA PHE A 214 -12.46 10.76 1.12
C PHE A 214 -11.76 10.70 2.49
N TRP A 215 -10.89 11.69 2.74
CA TRP A 215 -10.10 11.84 3.96
C TRP A 215 -10.64 12.91 4.91
N ASP A 216 -11.87 13.41 4.70
CA ASP A 216 -12.46 14.47 5.54
C ASP A 216 -12.50 14.09 7.02
N GLY A 217 -11.83 14.90 7.84
CA GLY A 217 -11.73 14.71 9.29
C GLY A 217 -10.62 13.75 9.73
N ILE A 218 -9.74 13.36 8.81
CA ILE A 218 -8.56 12.52 9.06
C ILE A 218 -7.29 13.34 8.85
N ASN A 219 -6.38 13.27 9.83
CA ASN A 219 -5.10 13.95 9.80
C ASN A 219 -3.98 12.90 9.84
N PHE A 220 -3.08 12.90 8.84
CA PHE A 220 -2.00 11.90 8.76
C PHE A 220 -0.90 12.04 9.82
N TYR A 221 -0.93 13.10 10.63
CA TYR A 221 -0.09 13.25 11.82
C TYR A 221 -0.74 12.69 13.11
N ASP A 222 -1.97 12.16 13.04
CA ASP A 222 -2.65 11.56 14.19
C ASP A 222 -2.22 10.10 14.38
N ASP A 223 -1.35 9.85 15.35
CA ASP A 223 -0.77 8.53 15.68
C ASP A 223 -1.81 7.44 16.02
N ARG A 224 -3.07 7.82 16.24
CA ARG A 224 -4.16 6.84 16.38
C ARG A 224 -4.39 6.07 15.09
N LEU A 225 -4.08 6.63 13.90
CA LEU A 225 -4.36 6.02 12.60
C LEU A 225 -3.75 4.63 12.46
N ILE A 226 -2.46 4.53 12.78
CA ILE A 226 -1.68 3.29 12.64
C ILE A 226 -2.11 2.23 13.67
N ARG A 227 -2.75 2.67 14.76
CA ARG A 227 -3.30 1.83 15.84
C ARG A 227 -4.74 1.39 15.60
N THR A 228 -5.14 1.25 14.33
CA THR A 228 -6.47 0.78 13.95
C THR A 228 -6.44 -0.33 12.91
N PRO A 229 -7.42 -1.24 12.91
CA PRO A 229 -7.58 -2.22 11.84
C PRO A 229 -8.12 -1.63 10.52
N ILE A 230 -8.48 -0.34 10.51
CA ILE A 230 -9.28 0.27 9.44
C ILE A 230 -8.40 1.07 8.47
N PHE A 231 -7.40 1.78 9.01
CA PHE A 231 -6.65 2.77 8.26
C PHE A 231 -5.95 2.18 7.02
N GLU A 232 -5.25 1.05 7.20
CA GLU A 232 -4.54 0.36 6.13
C GLU A 232 -5.45 0.02 4.95
N ASN A 233 -6.63 -0.57 5.21
CA ASN A 233 -7.57 -0.95 4.15
C ASN A 233 -8.22 0.26 3.49
N LYS A 234 -8.47 1.33 4.25
CA LYS A 234 -9.00 2.59 3.69
C LYS A 234 -7.98 3.25 2.77
N LEU A 235 -6.70 3.20 3.15
CA LEU A 235 -5.59 3.70 2.34
C LEU A 235 -5.44 2.90 1.04
N ASP A 236 -5.50 1.57 1.12
CA ASP A 236 -5.49 0.69 -0.08
C ASP A 236 -6.66 1.03 -1.01
N LYS A 237 -7.88 1.14 -0.47
CA LYS A 237 -9.07 1.55 -1.25
C LYS A 237 -8.87 2.88 -1.97
N TYR A 238 -8.25 3.87 -1.32
CA TYR A 238 -7.99 5.17 -1.92
C TYR A 238 -7.09 5.04 -3.16
N PHE A 239 -5.94 4.38 -3.02
CA PHE A 239 -4.99 4.23 -4.12
C PHE A 239 -5.48 3.30 -5.22
N GLU A 240 -6.21 2.25 -4.88
CA GLU A 240 -6.69 1.27 -5.87
C GLU A 240 -7.92 1.75 -6.65
N GLN A 241 -8.78 2.56 -6.03
CA GLN A 241 -10.08 2.93 -6.63
C GLN A 241 -10.21 4.40 -7.01
N LEU A 242 -9.44 5.30 -6.38
CA LEU A 242 -9.63 6.74 -6.52
C LEU A 242 -8.43 7.45 -7.10
N VAL A 243 -7.21 6.96 -6.87
CA VAL A 243 -6.00 7.54 -7.48
C VAL A 243 -5.85 7.00 -8.90
N TYR A 244 -5.66 7.92 -9.86
CA TYR A 244 -5.39 7.52 -11.24
C TYR A 244 -4.06 6.77 -11.33
N PRO A 245 -4.00 5.58 -11.96
CA PRO A 245 -2.83 4.68 -11.91
C PRO A 245 -1.70 5.16 -12.83
N ASN A 246 -1.03 6.23 -12.43
CA ASN A 246 0.11 6.84 -13.11
C ASN A 246 1.07 7.47 -12.09
N PRO A 247 2.39 7.50 -12.35
CA PRO A 247 3.39 8.01 -11.42
C PRO A 247 3.07 9.41 -10.88
N ASP A 248 2.70 10.37 -11.72
CA ASP A 248 2.47 11.76 -11.29
C ASP A 248 1.31 11.85 -10.31
N SER A 249 0.22 11.13 -10.60
CA SER A 249 -0.96 11.08 -9.74
C SER A 249 -0.67 10.39 -8.42
N VAL A 250 0.06 9.28 -8.46
CA VAL A 250 0.42 8.51 -7.26
C VAL A 250 1.42 9.24 -6.39
N ASN A 251 2.50 9.75 -6.97
CA ASN A 251 3.56 10.48 -6.27
C ASN A 251 3.00 11.71 -5.57
N LYS A 252 2.10 12.45 -6.22
CA LYS A 252 1.42 13.61 -5.60
C LYS A 252 0.66 13.23 -4.33
N GLU A 253 -0.08 12.12 -4.34
CA GLU A 253 -0.88 11.68 -3.20
C GLU A 253 0.00 11.12 -2.08
N ILE A 254 1.03 10.35 -2.43
CA ILE A 254 2.07 9.87 -1.50
C ILE A 254 2.74 11.06 -0.80
N ASP A 255 3.19 12.04 -1.58
CA ASP A 255 3.90 13.22 -1.08
C ASP A 255 3.03 14.07 -0.16
N TRP A 256 1.77 14.25 -0.53
CA TRP A 256 0.78 14.94 0.31
C TRP A 256 0.63 14.23 1.66
N MET A 257 0.41 12.91 1.66
CA MET A 257 0.23 12.15 2.89
C MET A 257 1.50 12.11 3.76
N LEU A 258 2.66 11.83 3.16
CA LEU A 258 3.95 11.79 3.86
C LEU A 258 4.36 13.17 4.37
N GLY A 259 4.00 14.25 3.67
CA GLY A 259 4.20 15.62 4.14
C GLY A 259 3.59 15.85 5.53
N TYR A 260 2.34 15.44 5.73
CA TYR A 260 1.70 15.52 7.05
C TYR A 260 2.22 14.46 8.03
N ALA A 261 2.44 13.22 7.58
CA ALA A 261 2.89 12.14 8.45
C ALA A 261 4.30 12.35 9.01
N SER A 262 5.14 13.14 8.32
CA SER A 262 6.50 13.48 8.78
C SER A 262 6.54 14.22 10.12
N VAL A 263 5.40 14.76 10.59
CA VAL A 263 5.26 15.38 11.92
C VAL A 263 5.49 14.37 13.04
N THR A 264 5.16 13.09 12.84
CA THR A 264 5.35 12.04 13.86
C THR A 264 6.17 10.87 13.31
N PRO A 265 7.23 10.42 14.02
CA PRO A 265 8.08 9.33 13.52
C PRO A 265 7.35 8.01 13.25
N GLU A 266 6.29 7.71 14.01
CA GLU A 266 5.53 6.47 13.85
C GLU A 266 4.68 6.47 12.57
N ASN A 267 3.98 7.57 12.27
CA ASN A 267 3.19 7.68 11.04
C ASN A 267 4.09 7.77 9.80
N GLU A 268 5.21 8.51 9.89
CA GLU A 268 6.22 8.55 8.83
C GLU A 268 6.74 7.15 8.52
N LYS A 269 7.19 6.42 9.55
CA LYS A 269 7.65 5.02 9.42
C LYS A 269 6.59 4.15 8.76
N PHE A 270 5.36 4.18 9.29
CA PHE A 270 4.28 3.32 8.81
C PHE A 270 3.96 3.56 7.33
N LEU A 271 3.71 4.81 6.95
CA LEU A 271 3.35 5.14 5.56
C LEU A 271 4.52 4.90 4.62
N LEU A 272 5.74 5.29 4.99
CA LEU A 272 6.90 5.12 4.13
C LEU A 272 7.20 3.64 3.88
N LEU A 273 7.13 2.79 4.91
CA LEU A 273 7.26 1.34 4.75
C LEU A 273 6.12 0.76 3.91
N LYS A 274 4.87 1.20 4.13
CA LYS A 274 3.72 0.71 3.36
C LYS A 274 3.87 1.02 1.87
N PHE A 275 4.17 2.27 1.51
CA PHE A 275 4.35 2.67 0.11
C PHE A 275 5.58 1.99 -0.49
N THR A 276 6.71 1.98 0.20
CA THR A 276 7.94 1.33 -0.30
C THR A 276 7.71 -0.14 -0.58
N ASN A 277 7.09 -0.89 0.35
CA ASN A 277 6.80 -2.31 0.15
C ASN A 277 5.80 -2.55 -0.99
N ARG A 278 4.79 -1.68 -1.14
CA ARG A 278 3.81 -1.78 -2.23
C ARG A 278 4.45 -1.59 -3.60
N TYR A 279 5.33 -0.60 -3.76
CA TYR A 279 5.99 -0.31 -5.04
C TYR A 279 7.29 -1.09 -5.26
N LEU A 280 7.79 -1.79 -4.23
CA LEU A 280 8.84 -2.79 -4.39
C LEU A 280 8.33 -4.01 -5.18
N VAL A 281 7.09 -4.43 -4.92
CA VAL A 281 6.40 -5.53 -5.62
C VAL A 281 5.51 -4.95 -6.71
N MET A 282 6.11 -4.65 -7.86
CA MET A 282 5.46 -3.97 -8.97
C MET A 282 4.45 -4.86 -9.68
N LYS A 283 3.23 -4.34 -9.87
CA LYS A 283 2.15 -4.97 -10.65
C LYS A 283 2.06 -4.41 -12.07
N TYR A 284 2.45 -3.15 -12.25
CA TYR A 284 2.37 -2.45 -13.54
C TYR A 284 3.70 -1.82 -13.89
N MET A 285 3.99 -1.71 -15.18
CA MET A 285 5.29 -1.25 -15.69
C MET A 285 5.67 0.17 -15.23
N TRP A 286 4.69 1.04 -14.96
CA TRP A 286 4.89 2.43 -14.52
C TRP A 286 5.18 2.57 -13.03
N GLU A 287 5.02 1.51 -12.24
CA GLU A 287 5.23 1.56 -10.78
C GLU A 287 6.72 1.73 -10.41
N ASP A 288 7.62 1.51 -11.36
CA ASP A 288 9.05 1.79 -11.27
C ASP A 288 9.35 3.25 -10.91
N ALA A 289 8.72 4.20 -11.59
CA ALA A 289 8.89 5.62 -11.38
C ALA A 289 8.43 6.03 -9.97
N VAL A 290 7.42 5.35 -9.42
CA VAL A 290 6.96 5.60 -8.05
C VAL A 290 7.99 5.09 -7.04
N PHE A 291 8.54 3.90 -7.25
CA PHE A 291 9.58 3.38 -6.36
C PHE A 291 10.85 4.23 -6.40
N VAL A 292 11.28 4.67 -7.59
CA VAL A 292 12.42 5.57 -7.75
C VAL A 292 12.16 6.90 -7.06
N HIS A 293 10.97 7.50 -7.24
CA HIS A 293 10.57 8.74 -6.55
C HIS A 293 10.63 8.59 -5.02
N LEU A 294 10.11 7.49 -4.48
CA LEU A 294 10.19 7.19 -3.05
C LEU A 294 11.65 7.15 -2.56
N TYR A 295 12.51 6.44 -3.29
CA TYR A 295 13.95 6.37 -2.96
C TYR A 295 14.60 7.76 -2.99
N GLU A 296 14.50 8.47 -4.10
CA GLU A 296 15.17 9.76 -4.31
C GLU A 296 14.72 10.80 -3.27
N LYS A 297 13.42 10.87 -3.00
CA LYS A 297 12.86 11.89 -2.11
C LYS A 297 13.01 11.55 -0.63
N TYR A 298 12.84 10.28 -0.25
CA TYR A 298 12.71 9.91 1.16
C TYR A 298 13.90 9.13 1.72
N PHE A 299 14.74 8.51 0.88
CA PHE A 299 15.83 7.64 1.35
C PHE A 299 17.22 8.12 0.92
N ALA A 300 17.38 8.71 -0.26
CA ALA A 300 18.69 9.06 -0.80
C ALA A 300 19.48 10.07 0.06
N GLN A 301 18.78 10.94 0.79
CA GLN A 301 19.38 12.02 1.59
C GLN A 301 19.00 11.96 3.08
N LYS A 302 18.25 10.95 3.51
CA LYS A 302 17.75 10.84 4.89
C LYS A 302 17.95 9.43 5.43
N THR A 303 18.51 9.36 6.64
CA THR A 303 18.61 8.11 7.40
C THR A 303 17.47 8.02 8.41
N TYR A 304 17.04 6.80 8.71
CA TYR A 304 15.98 6.53 9.67
C TYR A 304 16.49 5.58 10.75
N PRO A 305 16.26 5.87 12.05
CA PRO A 305 16.69 4.98 13.13
C PRO A 305 16.05 3.58 13.07
N TRP A 306 14.87 3.47 12.46
CA TRP A 306 14.15 2.21 12.29
C TRP A 306 14.58 1.40 11.06
N LEU A 307 15.41 1.96 10.18
CA LEU A 307 15.86 1.32 8.96
C LEU A 307 17.28 0.77 9.14
N THR A 308 17.44 -0.54 8.98
CA THR A 308 18.76 -1.18 9.04
C THR A 308 19.59 -0.88 7.79
N GLU A 309 20.92 -0.96 7.88
CA GLU A 309 21.82 -0.82 6.73
C GLU A 309 21.48 -1.79 5.59
N LYS A 310 21.17 -3.05 5.93
CA LYS A 310 20.72 -4.06 4.96
C LYS A 310 19.41 -3.66 4.29
N GLY A 311 18.46 -3.12 5.04
CA GLY A 311 17.19 -2.61 4.52
C GLY A 311 17.41 -1.44 3.56
N MET A 312 18.22 -0.46 3.95
CA MET A 312 18.58 0.68 3.10
C MET A 312 19.28 0.22 1.82
N LYS A 313 20.26 -0.68 1.93
CA LYS A 313 20.96 -1.24 0.77
C LYS A 313 20.01 -1.94 -0.20
N THR A 314 19.02 -2.67 0.32
CA THR A 314 18.00 -3.34 -0.51
C THR A 314 17.17 -2.33 -1.29
N ILE A 315 16.74 -1.23 -0.64
CA ILE A 315 15.97 -0.16 -1.29
C ILE A 315 16.84 0.54 -2.35
N GLN A 316 18.08 0.89 -1.99
CA GLN A 316 19.02 1.57 -2.87
C GLN A 316 19.38 0.73 -4.10
N ASP A 317 19.79 -0.53 -3.92
CA ASP A 317 20.17 -1.42 -5.01
C ASP A 317 18.98 -1.63 -5.96
N ARG A 318 17.76 -1.76 -5.43
CA ARG A 318 16.54 -1.83 -6.25
C ARG A 318 16.32 -0.55 -7.05
N ALA A 319 16.43 0.62 -6.43
CA ALA A 319 16.21 1.91 -7.09
C ALA A 319 17.22 2.11 -8.22
N TYR A 320 18.50 1.81 -7.99
CA TYR A 320 19.56 1.92 -8.99
C TYR A 320 19.35 0.99 -10.19
N ASN A 321 18.78 -0.20 -9.98
CA ASN A 321 18.40 -1.07 -11.10
C ASN A 321 17.23 -0.53 -11.92
N LEU A 322 16.41 0.36 -11.36
CA LEU A 322 15.21 0.88 -12.01
C LEU A 322 15.44 2.22 -12.73
N MET A 323 16.29 3.08 -12.18
CA MET A 323 16.51 4.46 -12.66
C MET A 323 16.77 4.54 -14.17
N ALA A 324 17.54 3.59 -14.71
CA ALA A 324 17.93 3.57 -16.12
C ALA A 324 16.87 2.96 -17.07
N ASN A 325 15.79 2.33 -16.56
CA ASN A 325 14.78 1.68 -17.39
C ASN A 325 13.34 2.10 -17.08
N ILE A 326 13.15 3.30 -16.56
CA ILE A 326 11.82 3.83 -16.26
C ILE A 326 10.94 3.81 -17.53
N LEU A 327 9.70 3.32 -17.41
CA LEU A 327 8.74 3.32 -18.52
C LEU A 327 8.58 4.74 -19.11
N GLY A 328 8.68 4.87 -20.43
CA GLY A 328 8.60 6.13 -21.16
C GLY A 328 9.93 6.87 -21.33
N ASN A 329 10.97 6.50 -20.57
CA ASN A 329 12.33 7.04 -20.77
C ASN A 329 13.04 6.34 -21.93
N PRO A 330 14.02 7.01 -22.56
CA PRO A 330 14.94 6.36 -23.51
C PRO A 330 15.61 5.15 -22.87
N ALA A 331 15.63 4.01 -23.56
CA ALA A 331 16.34 2.83 -23.10
C ALA A 331 17.86 3.09 -23.11
N PRO A 332 18.63 2.48 -22.18
CA PRO A 332 20.08 2.60 -22.18
C PRO A 332 20.66 2.06 -23.49
N ASP A 333 21.54 2.80 -24.16
CA ASP A 333 22.17 2.30 -25.38
C ASP A 333 22.98 1.03 -25.10
N ILE A 334 23.04 0.13 -26.09
CA ILE A 334 23.83 -1.10 -26.05
C ILE A 334 24.80 -1.03 -27.21
N ASP A 335 26.09 -1.00 -26.90
CA ASP A 335 27.20 -1.11 -27.86
C ASP A 335 27.98 -2.40 -27.57
N LEU A 336 27.88 -3.37 -28.49
CA LEU A 336 28.44 -4.70 -28.37
C LEU A 336 28.78 -5.30 -29.74
N PRO A 337 29.73 -6.26 -29.80
CA PRO A 337 30.10 -6.92 -31.05
C PRO A 337 28.99 -7.84 -31.59
N ASP A 338 28.78 -7.77 -32.90
CA ASP A 338 27.91 -8.65 -33.67
C ASP A 338 28.58 -10.01 -34.00
N THR A 339 27.93 -10.80 -34.86
CA THR A 339 28.42 -12.11 -35.30
C THR A 339 29.71 -12.04 -36.12
N THR A 340 30.02 -10.88 -36.71
CA THR A 340 31.28 -10.61 -37.43
C THR A 340 32.38 -10.06 -36.53
N GLY A 341 32.04 -9.73 -35.27
CA GLY A 341 32.93 -9.07 -34.32
C GLY A 341 32.95 -7.55 -34.46
N LYS A 342 32.10 -6.97 -35.31
CA LYS A 342 31.96 -5.52 -35.44
C LYS A 342 30.96 -5.01 -34.40
N ASN A 343 31.31 -3.95 -33.70
CA ASN A 343 30.38 -3.31 -32.77
C ASN A 343 29.18 -2.70 -33.53
N ILE A 344 27.98 -2.98 -33.02
CA ILE A 344 26.74 -2.35 -33.43
C ILE A 344 26.04 -1.78 -32.20
N THR A 345 25.36 -0.64 -32.37
CA THR A 345 24.63 0.01 -31.28
C THR A 345 23.12 -0.13 -31.44
N LEU A 346 22.39 -0.19 -30.33
CA LEU A 346 20.92 -0.21 -30.34
C LEU A 346 20.35 1.03 -31.04
N TYR A 347 20.97 2.19 -30.81
CA TYR A 347 20.49 3.46 -31.37
C TYR A 347 20.77 3.61 -32.87
N ASN A 348 21.69 2.83 -33.45
CA ASN A 348 21.91 2.80 -34.90
C ASN A 348 20.78 2.08 -35.67
N LEU A 349 19.89 1.35 -34.98
CA LEU A 349 18.73 0.74 -35.62
C LEU A 349 17.62 1.77 -35.81
N SER A 350 17.51 2.33 -37.02
CA SER A 350 16.33 3.10 -37.42
C SER A 350 15.15 2.17 -37.69
N SER A 351 14.08 2.30 -36.91
CA SER A 351 12.80 1.60 -37.09
C SER A 351 11.68 2.33 -36.32
N PRO A 352 10.40 2.21 -36.74
CA PRO A 352 9.26 2.75 -36.00
C PRO A 352 9.15 2.14 -34.59
N TYR A 353 9.48 0.85 -34.47
CA TYR A 353 9.55 0.14 -33.19
C TYR A 353 10.76 -0.79 -33.17
N THR A 354 11.33 -0.99 -31.98
CA THR A 354 12.45 -1.92 -31.76
C THR A 354 12.12 -2.85 -30.61
N ILE A 355 12.28 -4.15 -30.80
CA ILE A 355 12.20 -5.13 -29.72
C ILE A 355 13.61 -5.42 -29.25
N VAL A 356 13.88 -5.19 -27.97
CA VAL A 356 15.13 -5.62 -27.34
C VAL A 356 14.89 -6.93 -26.62
N LEU A 357 15.62 -7.96 -27.02
CA LEU A 357 15.57 -9.30 -26.45
C LEU A 357 16.89 -9.57 -25.73
N ILE A 358 16.84 -9.69 -24.41
CA ILE A 358 17.99 -10.07 -23.59
C ILE A 358 17.82 -11.53 -23.20
N TRP A 359 18.76 -12.38 -23.63
CA TRP A 359 18.62 -13.84 -23.53
C TRP A 359 19.97 -14.51 -23.33
N ASP A 360 19.94 -15.82 -23.11
CA ASP A 360 21.11 -16.67 -22.97
C ASP A 360 20.94 -17.93 -23.86
N PRO A 361 21.90 -18.26 -24.74
CA PRO A 361 21.82 -19.40 -25.65
C PRO A 361 21.73 -20.76 -24.96
N THR A 362 22.16 -20.86 -23.72
CA THR A 362 22.15 -22.11 -22.94
C THR A 362 20.93 -22.24 -22.03
N CYS A 363 20.20 -21.16 -21.78
CA CYS A 363 19.00 -21.14 -20.96
C CYS A 363 17.85 -21.93 -21.61
N SER A 364 17.30 -22.93 -20.90
CA SER A 364 16.23 -23.79 -21.39
C SER A 364 14.98 -23.03 -21.86
N HIS A 365 14.56 -22.01 -21.10
CA HIS A 365 13.39 -21.22 -21.47
C HIS A 365 13.67 -20.33 -22.69
N CYS A 366 14.90 -19.82 -22.85
CA CYS A 366 15.29 -19.07 -24.05
C CYS A 366 15.23 -19.96 -25.30
N LYS A 367 15.71 -21.21 -25.23
CA LYS A 367 15.66 -22.16 -26.35
C LYS A 367 14.22 -22.43 -26.83
N GLU A 368 13.23 -22.31 -25.95
CA GLU A 368 11.82 -22.45 -26.31
C GLU A 368 11.22 -21.15 -26.87
N ILE A 369 11.52 -20.01 -26.25
CA ILE A 369 10.86 -18.73 -26.55
C ILE A 369 11.48 -18.02 -27.76
N VAL A 370 12.81 -18.03 -27.91
CA VAL A 370 13.49 -17.32 -29.00
C VAL A 370 12.98 -17.75 -30.39
N PRO A 371 12.77 -19.05 -30.68
CA PRO A 371 12.18 -19.47 -31.96
C PRO A 371 10.71 -19.02 -32.15
N LYS A 372 9.93 -18.91 -31.06
CA LYS A 372 8.55 -18.39 -31.11
C LYS A 372 8.53 -16.89 -31.42
N VAL A 373 9.46 -16.13 -30.83
CA VAL A 373 9.69 -14.71 -31.14
C VAL A 373 10.06 -14.55 -32.63
N ASP A 374 10.93 -15.40 -33.17
CA ASP A 374 11.30 -15.39 -34.59
C ASP A 374 10.13 -15.72 -35.52
N SER A 375 9.32 -16.72 -35.18
CA SER A 375 8.10 -17.02 -35.92
C SER A 375 7.17 -15.79 -36.00
N LEU A 376 6.94 -15.10 -34.88
CA LEU A 376 6.11 -13.90 -34.86
C LEU A 376 6.77 -12.73 -35.62
N TYR A 377 8.09 -12.59 -35.52
CA TYR A 377 8.83 -11.59 -36.27
C TYR A 377 8.68 -11.79 -37.78
N LYS A 378 8.92 -13.00 -38.28
CA LYS A 378 8.85 -13.33 -39.71
C LYS A 378 7.43 -13.19 -40.27
N ASN A 379 6.42 -13.57 -39.49
CA ASN A 379 5.02 -13.57 -39.94
C ASN A 379 4.34 -12.19 -39.84
N THR A 380 4.79 -11.32 -38.92
CA THR A 380 4.06 -10.09 -38.59
C THR A 380 5.00 -8.90 -38.41
N TRP A 381 5.89 -8.92 -37.43
CA TRP A 381 6.61 -7.70 -37.05
C TRP A 381 7.55 -7.16 -38.14
N LYS A 382 8.12 -8.04 -38.98
CA LYS A 382 9.00 -7.64 -40.08
C LYS A 382 8.26 -6.80 -41.13
N THR A 383 7.02 -7.16 -41.48
CA THR A 383 6.22 -6.40 -42.45
C THR A 383 5.67 -5.10 -41.86
N GLU A 384 5.55 -5.02 -40.54
CA GLU A 384 5.22 -3.82 -39.77
C GLU A 384 6.43 -2.88 -39.54
N GLY A 385 7.61 -3.25 -40.05
CA GLY A 385 8.83 -2.44 -39.96
C GLY A 385 9.51 -2.49 -38.58
N VAL A 386 9.13 -3.41 -37.71
CA VAL A 386 9.79 -3.63 -36.42
C VAL A 386 11.17 -4.23 -36.65
N LYS A 387 12.16 -3.86 -35.82
CA LYS A 387 13.46 -4.52 -35.76
C LYS A 387 13.68 -5.22 -34.42
N VAL A 388 14.39 -6.34 -34.44
CA VAL A 388 14.82 -7.05 -33.24
C VAL A 388 16.30 -6.80 -32.98
N PHE A 389 16.61 -6.35 -31.77
CA PHE A 389 17.96 -6.21 -31.23
C PHE A 389 18.15 -7.23 -30.11
N ALA A 390 18.94 -8.28 -30.37
CA ALA A 390 19.06 -9.42 -29.49
C ALA A 390 20.44 -9.44 -28.79
N LEU A 391 20.45 -9.16 -27.50
CA LEU A 391 21.65 -9.25 -26.65
C LEU A 391 21.69 -10.66 -26.03
N ALA A 392 22.64 -11.47 -26.47
CA ALA A 392 22.96 -12.74 -25.83
C ALA A 392 23.97 -12.49 -24.70
N LYS A 393 23.54 -12.70 -23.45
CA LYS A 393 24.41 -12.58 -22.28
C LYS A 393 25.03 -13.92 -21.96
N GLU A 394 26.34 -13.93 -21.78
CA GLU A 394 27.07 -15.10 -21.32
C GLU A 394 26.74 -15.40 -19.85
N THR A 395 26.23 -16.61 -19.59
CA THR A 395 26.15 -17.19 -18.24
C THR A 395 26.94 -18.49 -18.16
N ASP A 396 26.39 -19.65 -18.47
CA ASP A 396 27.11 -20.93 -18.47
C ASP A 396 27.69 -21.27 -19.85
N GLY A 397 27.04 -20.81 -20.92
CA GLY A 397 27.49 -20.97 -22.30
C GLY A 397 28.63 -20.03 -22.70
N ASN A 398 28.91 -20.02 -24.01
CA ASN A 398 29.92 -19.16 -24.62
C ASN A 398 29.50 -18.67 -26.03
N LYS A 399 30.38 -17.88 -26.67
CA LYS A 399 30.14 -17.30 -28.00
C LYS A 399 29.85 -18.35 -29.08
N LYS A 400 30.42 -19.56 -28.99
CA LYS A 400 30.17 -20.64 -29.94
C LYS A 400 28.75 -21.17 -29.83
N ASP A 401 28.23 -21.31 -28.60
CA ASP A 401 26.84 -21.74 -28.38
C ASP A 401 25.86 -20.72 -28.96
N TRP A 402 26.13 -19.43 -28.75
CA TRP A 402 25.37 -18.34 -29.34
C TRP A 402 25.37 -18.37 -30.89
N MET A 403 26.54 -18.46 -31.51
CA MET A 403 26.66 -18.55 -32.98
C MET A 403 25.94 -19.79 -33.52
N THR A 404 26.08 -20.93 -32.84
CA THR A 404 25.41 -22.18 -33.22
C THR A 404 23.90 -22.02 -33.19
N PHE A 405 23.36 -21.40 -32.14
CA PHE A 405 21.92 -21.16 -32.00
C PHE A 405 21.39 -20.26 -33.12
N ILE A 406 22.10 -19.16 -33.44
CA ILE A 406 21.72 -18.25 -34.53
C ILE A 406 21.61 -19.00 -35.86
N HIS A 407 22.62 -19.81 -36.20
CA HIS A 407 22.63 -20.56 -37.46
C HIS A 407 21.57 -21.67 -37.51
N GLN A 408 21.31 -22.34 -36.38
CA GLN A 408 20.29 -23.40 -36.30
C GLN A 408 18.86 -22.87 -36.45
N HIS A 409 18.61 -21.66 -35.96
CA HIS A 409 17.27 -21.05 -35.96
C HIS A 409 17.08 -19.96 -37.01
N HIS A 410 18.09 -19.73 -37.86
CA HIS A 410 18.05 -18.74 -38.95
C HIS A 410 17.65 -17.33 -38.45
N LEU A 411 18.40 -16.84 -37.47
CA LEU A 411 18.17 -15.54 -36.81
C LEU A 411 18.99 -14.39 -37.43
N GLU A 412 19.46 -14.54 -38.67
CA GLU A 412 20.35 -13.57 -39.33
C GLU A 412 19.66 -12.23 -39.68
N ASP A 413 18.33 -12.22 -39.74
CA ASP A 413 17.54 -11.01 -39.95
C ASP A 413 17.56 -10.05 -38.73
N TRP A 414 18.03 -10.52 -37.57
CA TRP A 414 18.08 -9.74 -36.34
C TRP A 414 19.45 -9.07 -36.15
N SER A 415 19.46 -7.96 -35.42
CA SER A 415 20.71 -7.38 -34.91
C SER A 415 21.14 -8.14 -33.66
N ASN A 416 21.93 -9.19 -33.84
CA ASN A 416 22.42 -10.03 -32.73
C ASN A 416 23.75 -9.50 -32.20
N VAL A 417 23.85 -9.32 -30.89
CA VAL A 417 25.08 -8.92 -30.20
C VAL A 417 25.40 -9.87 -29.04
N TYR A 418 26.69 -9.99 -28.71
CA TYR A 418 27.17 -10.86 -27.65
C TYR A 418 27.76 -10.04 -26.49
N TYR A 419 27.31 -10.34 -25.27
CA TYR A 419 27.81 -9.73 -24.03
C TYR A 419 28.55 -10.77 -23.21
N SER A 420 29.88 -10.78 -23.31
CA SER A 420 30.71 -11.76 -22.61
C SER A 420 30.84 -11.43 -21.11
N LYS A 421 31.23 -12.43 -20.31
CA LYS A 421 31.61 -12.21 -18.90
C LYS A 421 32.76 -11.21 -18.75
N ALA A 422 33.69 -11.22 -19.71
CA ALA A 422 34.84 -10.32 -19.71
C ALA A 422 34.40 -8.87 -19.97
N ASP A 423 33.49 -8.64 -20.92
CA ASP A 423 32.93 -7.32 -21.21
C ASP A 423 32.13 -6.79 -20.02
N GLU A 424 31.32 -7.64 -19.39
CA GLU A 424 30.56 -7.28 -18.19
C GLU A 424 31.48 -6.90 -17.04
N LYS A 425 32.50 -7.72 -16.78
CA LYS A 425 33.49 -7.42 -15.75
C LYS A 425 34.21 -6.11 -16.04
N SER A 426 34.65 -5.88 -17.28
CA SER A 426 35.36 -4.65 -17.66
C SER A 426 34.51 -3.40 -17.44
N ARG A 427 33.21 -3.44 -17.76
CA ARG A 427 32.28 -2.32 -17.47
C ARG A 427 32.17 -2.05 -15.98
N ILE A 428 31.90 -3.10 -15.20
CA ILE A 428 31.70 -2.98 -13.74
C ILE A 428 32.97 -2.47 -13.06
N ASP A 429 34.14 -3.02 -13.40
CA ASP A 429 35.43 -2.59 -12.86
C ASP A 429 35.74 -1.12 -13.22
N SER A 430 35.16 -0.60 -14.31
CA SER A 430 35.26 0.81 -14.73
C SER A 430 34.18 1.71 -14.11
N GLY A 431 33.38 1.22 -13.16
CA GLY A 431 32.28 1.97 -12.55
C GLY A 431 31.07 2.17 -13.47
N VAL A 432 31.01 1.47 -14.61
CA VAL A 432 29.89 1.53 -15.54
C VAL A 432 28.94 0.36 -15.26
N PRO A 433 27.64 0.60 -15.04
CA PRO A 433 26.67 -0.48 -14.86
C PRO A 433 26.66 -1.46 -16.04
N GLY A 434 26.56 -2.75 -15.71
CA GLY A 434 26.36 -3.79 -16.71
C GLY A 434 24.96 -3.70 -17.34
N TYR A 435 24.77 -4.29 -18.52
CA TYR A 435 23.48 -4.23 -19.21
C TYR A 435 22.35 -4.94 -18.43
N SER A 436 22.64 -5.98 -17.65
CA SER A 436 21.65 -6.59 -16.76
C SER A 436 21.15 -5.64 -15.68
N GLN A 437 22.01 -4.77 -15.15
CA GLN A 437 21.59 -3.73 -14.21
C GLN A 437 20.78 -2.64 -14.91
N LEU A 438 21.29 -2.12 -16.03
CA LEU A 438 20.64 -1.05 -16.80
C LEU A 438 19.22 -1.43 -17.25
N TYR A 439 19.02 -2.67 -17.65
CA TYR A 439 17.75 -3.22 -18.10
C TYR A 439 17.02 -4.03 -17.01
N ASP A 440 17.38 -3.91 -15.72
CA ASP A 440 16.76 -4.62 -14.59
C ASP A 440 16.47 -6.11 -14.90
N VAL A 441 17.43 -6.81 -15.49
CA VAL A 441 17.24 -8.19 -15.98
C VAL A 441 17.32 -9.15 -14.80
N LEU A 442 16.16 -9.65 -14.36
CA LEU A 442 16.03 -10.59 -13.25
C LEU A 442 15.92 -12.05 -13.72
N SER A 443 15.58 -12.27 -14.99
CA SER A 443 15.37 -13.59 -15.59
C SER A 443 15.57 -13.54 -17.11
N PHE A 444 15.88 -14.68 -17.72
CA PHE A 444 15.97 -14.82 -19.18
C PHE A 444 14.83 -15.71 -19.74
N PRO A 445 14.33 -15.41 -20.94
CA PRO A 445 14.57 -14.18 -21.69
C PRO A 445 13.82 -12.99 -21.06
N THR A 446 14.28 -11.78 -21.33
CA THR A 446 13.56 -10.54 -21.02
C THR A 446 13.35 -9.75 -22.31
N LEU A 447 12.11 -9.31 -22.54
CA LEU A 447 11.74 -8.50 -23.70
C LEU A 447 11.40 -7.06 -23.32
N TYR A 448 11.76 -6.14 -24.20
CA TYR A 448 11.39 -4.73 -24.19
C TYR A 448 10.83 -4.34 -25.56
N LEU A 449 9.85 -3.45 -25.57
CA LEU A 449 9.37 -2.77 -26.77
C LEU A 449 9.72 -1.29 -26.66
N LEU A 450 10.40 -0.79 -27.69
CA LEU A 450 10.83 0.58 -27.81
C LEU A 450 10.14 1.27 -28.98
N ASP A 451 9.88 2.57 -28.85
CA ASP A 451 9.42 3.40 -29.95
C ASP A 451 10.57 3.87 -30.88
N LYS A 452 10.23 4.71 -31.86
CA LYS A 452 11.18 5.27 -32.83
C LYS A 452 12.34 6.05 -32.20
N ASP A 453 12.11 6.66 -31.04
CA ASP A 453 13.09 7.45 -30.28
C ASP A 453 13.76 6.59 -29.18
N LYS A 454 13.59 5.26 -29.27
CA LYS A 454 14.09 4.25 -28.33
C LYS A 454 13.54 4.40 -26.91
N ARG A 455 12.40 5.08 -26.71
CA ARG A 455 11.73 5.13 -25.41
C ARG A 455 11.06 3.81 -25.11
N ILE A 456 11.14 3.37 -23.86
CA ILE A 456 10.53 2.13 -23.39
C ILE A 456 9.01 2.30 -23.34
N ILE A 457 8.28 1.62 -24.21
CA ILE A 457 6.81 1.63 -24.23
C ILE A 457 6.20 0.35 -23.66
N ALA A 458 6.96 -0.74 -23.60
CA ALA A 458 6.68 -1.91 -22.78
C ALA A 458 7.97 -2.62 -22.35
N LYS A 459 7.90 -3.34 -21.23
CA LYS A 459 9.02 -4.07 -20.66
C LYS A 459 8.58 -5.27 -19.85
N LYS A 460 9.38 -6.34 -19.90
CA LYS A 460 9.22 -7.56 -19.09
C LYS A 460 7.84 -8.22 -19.25
N LEU A 461 7.29 -8.11 -20.46
CA LEU A 461 6.06 -8.80 -20.86
C LEU A 461 6.41 -10.05 -21.67
N SER A 462 5.46 -10.97 -21.79
CA SER A 462 5.58 -12.08 -22.74
C SER A 462 5.61 -11.55 -24.18
N PHE A 463 6.08 -12.36 -25.14
CA PHE A 463 6.14 -11.91 -26.54
C PHE A 463 4.75 -11.66 -27.13
N GLU A 464 3.72 -12.39 -26.68
CA GLU A 464 2.32 -12.16 -27.04
C GLU A 464 1.81 -10.83 -26.49
N GLN A 465 2.10 -10.53 -25.22
CA GLN A 465 1.74 -9.25 -24.62
C GLN A 465 2.48 -8.06 -25.26
N ILE A 466 3.75 -8.24 -25.63
CA ILE A 466 4.49 -7.24 -26.43
C ILE A 466 3.79 -6.99 -27.77
N ASN A 467 3.33 -8.06 -28.43
CA ASN A 467 2.55 -7.93 -29.65
C ASN A 467 1.25 -7.17 -29.41
N ASP A 468 0.48 -7.50 -28.37
CA ASP A 468 -0.77 -6.80 -28.06
C ASP A 468 -0.55 -5.30 -27.87
N VAL A 469 0.50 -4.91 -27.13
CA VAL A 469 0.87 -3.50 -26.95
C VAL A 469 1.27 -2.86 -28.28
N LEU A 470 2.11 -3.53 -29.07
CA LEU A 470 2.55 -3.03 -30.38
C LEU A 470 1.35 -2.77 -31.31
N GLN A 471 0.43 -3.73 -31.42
CA GLN A 471 -0.75 -3.63 -32.28
C GLN A 471 -1.65 -2.45 -31.87
N GLU A 472 -1.86 -2.26 -30.57
CA GLU A 472 -2.60 -1.10 -30.07
C GLU A 472 -1.89 0.23 -30.35
N LYS A 473 -0.55 0.26 -30.33
CA LYS A 473 0.22 1.45 -30.69
C LYS A 473 0.16 1.75 -32.18
N ILE A 474 0.24 0.74 -33.03
CA ILE A 474 0.10 0.90 -34.49
C ILE A 474 -1.29 1.46 -34.84
N LYS A 475 -2.36 0.90 -34.26
CA LYS A 475 -3.75 1.38 -34.51
C LYS A 475 -3.98 2.83 -34.12
N ASN A 476 -3.40 3.30 -33.01
CA ASN A 476 -3.60 4.67 -32.53
C ASN A 476 -2.75 5.72 -33.26
N HIS A 477 -1.79 5.29 -34.08
CA HIS A 477 -0.93 6.15 -34.91
C HIS A 477 -1.29 6.12 -36.41
N GLN A 478 -2.29 5.31 -36.79
CA GLN A 478 -3.01 5.40 -38.07
C GLN A 478 -4.21 6.33 -37.90
#